data_AF-A0A6I2WEC6-F1
#
_entry.id   AF-A0A6I2WEC6-F1
#
_cell.length_a   1.000
_cell.length_b   1.000
_cell.length_c   1.000
_cell.angle_alpha   90.00
_cell.angle_beta   90.00
_cell.angle_gamma   90.00
#
_symmetry.space_group_name_H-M   'P 1'
#
loop_
_entity.id
_entity.type
_entity.pdbx_description
1 polymer ?
#
loop_
_entity_poly.entity_id
_entity_poly.type
_entity_poly.pdbx_seq_one_letter_code
_entity_poly.pdbx_strand_id
1 'polypeptide(L)'
;KHSLIDGSGSVKAGRPGNPKRLSLGAKFSMDMRIKLPYRISNTVVEFEENRRIAWWHHAHNIWRYELEPVDGGTRVTETFDFSKGRGAWLIERMGYPKKNQAAMESTLERLAQVMASA
;
A
#
# COMPACT_ATOMS: atom_id res chain seq x y z
N LYS A 1 -2.49 8.91 7.43
CA LYS A 1 -2.88 7.61 8.03
C LYS A 1 -3.40 6.70 6.90
N HIS A 2 -2.88 5.48 6.72
CA HIS A 2 -3.21 4.63 5.56
C HIS A 2 -4.70 4.24 5.49
N SER A 3 -5.34 3.93 6.61
CA SER A 3 -6.77 3.55 6.63
C SER A 3 -7.74 4.63 6.14
N LEU A 4 -7.33 5.90 6.08
CA LEU A 4 -8.17 6.99 5.56
C LEU A 4 -8.28 6.95 4.03
N ILE A 5 -7.23 6.47 3.37
CA ILE A 5 -7.16 6.45 1.91
C ILE A 5 -7.48 5.07 1.34
N ASP A 6 -7.33 3.98 2.10
CA ASP A 6 -7.54 2.61 1.60
C ASP A 6 -8.93 2.40 0.94
N GLY A 7 -8.92 2.23 -0.39
CA GLY A 7 -10.09 1.97 -1.22
C GLY A 7 -10.65 0.55 -1.08
N SER A 8 -9.84 -0.41 -0.61
CA SER A 8 -10.31 -1.79 -0.36
C SER A 8 -11.19 -1.91 0.89
N GLY A 9 -11.07 -0.94 1.80
CA GLY A 9 -11.67 -0.99 3.13
C GLY A 9 -11.12 -2.09 4.03
N SER A 10 -10.04 -2.76 3.63
CA SER A 10 -9.44 -3.85 4.40
C SER A 10 -8.49 -3.35 5.49
N VAL A 11 -7.84 -2.20 5.31
CA VAL A 11 -6.87 -1.61 6.24
C VAL A 11 -7.60 -0.92 7.38
N LYS A 12 -7.35 -1.34 8.63
CA LYS A 12 -8.05 -0.81 9.80
C LYS A 12 -7.19 0.11 10.64
N ALA A 13 -5.99 -0.32 11.01
CA ALA A 13 -5.12 0.47 11.89
C ALA A 13 -3.65 0.10 11.73
N GLY A 14 -2.76 1.08 11.95
CA GLY A 14 -1.36 0.81 12.26
C GLY A 14 -1.22 0.40 13.73
N ARG A 15 -0.32 -0.52 14.03
CA ARG A 15 -0.12 -1.03 15.39
C ARG A 15 0.73 -0.09 16.25
N PRO A 16 0.50 -0.08 17.58
CA PRO A 16 1.47 0.47 18.52
C PRO A 16 2.84 -0.20 18.34
N GLY A 17 3.92 0.58 18.43
CA GLY A 17 5.29 0.10 18.22
C GLY A 17 5.76 0.16 16.77
N ASN A 18 4.91 0.51 15.80
CA ASN A 18 5.39 0.87 14.46
C ASN A 18 6.34 2.08 14.55
N PRO A 19 7.39 2.14 13.70
CA PRO A 19 8.25 3.31 13.61
C PRO A 19 7.43 4.58 13.35
N LYS A 20 7.79 5.69 14.01
CA LYS A 20 7.17 7.00 13.75
C LYS A 20 7.40 7.48 12.31
N ARG A 21 8.54 7.11 11.74
CA ARG A 21 8.95 7.39 10.36
C ARG A 21 9.45 6.09 9.73
N LEU A 22 9.01 5.82 8.51
CA LEU A 22 9.50 4.69 7.72
C LEU A 22 10.82 5.05 7.06
N SER A 23 11.67 4.05 6.87
CA SER A 23 12.96 4.11 6.20
C SER A 23 13.24 2.75 5.55
N LEU A 24 14.29 2.66 4.73
CA LEU A 24 14.70 1.38 4.14
C LEU A 24 14.93 0.32 5.24
N GLY A 25 14.37 -0.87 5.06
CA GLY A 25 14.45 -1.97 6.04
C GLY A 25 13.51 -1.83 7.25
N ALA A 26 12.83 -0.70 7.41
CA ALA A 26 11.87 -0.51 8.50
C ALA A 26 10.74 -1.54 8.41
N LYS A 27 10.35 -2.09 9.57
CA LYS A 27 9.23 -3.01 9.69
C LYS A 27 8.03 -2.33 10.31
N PHE A 28 6.85 -2.58 9.76
CA PHE A 28 5.61 -2.07 10.30
C PHE A 28 4.48 -3.09 10.10
N SER A 29 3.53 -3.11 11.02
CA SER A 29 2.37 -4.00 10.94
C SER A 29 1.07 -3.22 10.83
N MET A 30 0.13 -3.78 10.06
CA MET A 30 -1.21 -3.25 9.89
C MET A 30 -2.23 -4.31 10.32
N ASP A 31 -3.25 -3.87 11.06
CA ASP A 31 -4.46 -4.66 11.32
C ASP A 31 -5.38 -4.56 10.10
N MET A 32 -5.79 -5.71 9.59
CA MET A 32 -6.56 -5.87 8.38
C MET A 32 -7.87 -6.62 8.67
N ARG A 33 -8.89 -6.45 7.83
CA ARG A 33 -10.12 -7.26 7.92
C ARG A 33 -10.77 -7.45 6.56
N ILE A 34 -10.84 -8.70 6.12
CA ILE A 34 -11.66 -9.15 4.98
C ILE A 34 -12.46 -10.34 5.50
N LYS A 35 -13.73 -10.11 5.82
CA LYS A 35 -14.60 -11.00 6.61
C LYS A 35 -14.09 -11.23 8.05
N LEU A 36 -12.91 -11.84 8.20
CA LEU A 36 -12.23 -12.08 9.48
C LEU A 36 -11.06 -11.10 9.69
N PRO A 37 -10.74 -10.76 10.95
CA PRO A 37 -9.58 -9.94 11.27
C PRO A 37 -8.29 -10.74 11.05
N TYR A 38 -7.27 -10.09 10.49
CA TYR A 38 -5.94 -10.65 10.33
C TYR A 38 -4.88 -9.55 10.40
N ARG A 39 -3.61 -9.95 10.48
CA ARG A 39 -2.48 -9.02 10.56
C ARG A 39 -1.54 -9.24 9.39
N ILE A 40 -1.03 -8.15 8.85
CA ILE A 40 0.09 -8.16 7.91
C ILE A 40 1.28 -7.45 8.53
N SER A 41 2.45 -8.07 8.42
CA SER A 41 3.72 -7.44 8.78
C SER A 41 4.50 -7.20 7.50
N ASN A 42 4.92 -5.96 7.33
CA ASN A 42 5.58 -5.47 6.14
C ASN A 42 7.01 -5.07 6.46
N THR A 43 7.87 -5.15 5.45
CA THR A 43 9.22 -4.58 5.47
C THR A 43 9.35 -3.62 4.31
N VAL A 44 9.87 -2.42 4.56
CA VAL A 44 10.19 -1.45 3.52
C VAL A 44 11.41 -1.94 2.73
N VAL A 45 11.25 -2.12 1.42
CA VAL A 45 12.27 -2.66 0.51
C VAL A 45 12.81 -1.62 -0.48
N GLU A 46 12.07 -0.54 -0.70
CA GLU A 46 12.54 0.62 -1.45
C GLU A 46 12.16 1.86 -0.66
N PHE A 47 13.09 2.81 -0.55
CA PHE A 47 12.82 4.08 0.12
C PHE A 47 13.71 5.16 -0.46
N GLU A 48 13.08 6.20 -0.99
CA GLU A 48 13.68 7.45 -1.39
C GLU A 48 12.76 8.57 -0.89
N GLU A 49 13.32 9.43 -0.05
CA GLU A 49 12.56 10.49 0.63
C GLU A 49 11.79 11.35 -0.39
N ASN A 50 10.48 11.53 -0.15
CA ASN A 50 9.56 12.29 -1.02
C ASN A 50 9.46 11.82 -2.48
N ARG A 51 9.99 10.63 -2.81
CA ARG A 51 10.05 10.13 -4.20
C ARG A 51 9.50 8.72 -4.34
N ARG A 52 9.84 7.82 -3.41
CA ARG A 52 9.46 6.41 -3.55
C ARG A 52 9.41 5.70 -2.21
N ILE A 53 8.41 4.85 -2.05
CA ILE A 53 8.39 3.87 -0.98
C ILE A 53 7.76 2.58 -1.48
N ALA A 54 8.41 1.45 -1.22
CA ALA A 54 7.83 0.14 -1.48
C ALA A 54 8.01 -0.77 -0.28
N TRP A 55 7.05 -1.65 -0.07
CA TRP A 55 7.11 -2.67 0.96
C TRP A 55 6.53 -3.98 0.46
N TRP A 56 6.93 -5.04 1.14
CA TRP A 56 6.40 -6.38 0.92
C TRP A 56 6.04 -7.03 2.26
N HIS A 57 5.27 -8.10 2.19
CA HIS A 57 5.05 -9.02 3.30
C HIS A 57 5.65 -10.39 2.97
N HIS A 58 5.42 -11.39 3.82
CA HIS A 58 5.97 -12.75 3.68
C HIS A 58 5.65 -13.47 2.34
N ALA A 59 4.67 -13.01 1.57
CA ALA A 59 4.39 -13.55 0.23
C ALA A 59 5.17 -12.83 -0.88
N HIS A 60 6.02 -11.85 -0.54
CA HIS A 60 6.88 -11.11 -1.46
C HIS A 60 6.13 -10.34 -2.57
N ASN A 61 4.83 -10.09 -2.40
CA ASN A 61 4.14 -9.11 -3.24
C ASN A 61 4.58 -7.71 -2.80
N ILE A 62 4.98 -6.90 -3.77
CA ILE A 62 5.47 -5.54 -3.54
C ILE A 62 4.33 -4.56 -3.80
N TRP A 63 4.02 -3.76 -2.78
CA TRP A 63 3.22 -2.54 -2.93
C TRP A 63 4.18 -1.37 -3.01
N ARG A 64 4.03 -0.53 -4.04
CA ARG A 64 4.91 0.61 -4.30
C ARG A 64 4.09 1.87 -4.53
N TYR A 65 4.54 2.95 -3.92
CA TYR A 65 4.15 4.31 -4.26
C TYR A 65 5.34 5.04 -4.85
N GLU A 66 5.11 5.70 -5.98
CA GLU A 66 6.03 6.63 -6.61
C GLU A 66 5.41 8.02 -6.59
N LEU A 67 6.20 9.00 -6.17
CA LEU A 67 5.82 10.38 -5.99
C LEU A 67 6.69 11.22 -6.91
N GLU A 68 6.08 11.68 -8.00
CA GLU A 68 6.74 12.54 -8.97
C GLU A 68 6.24 13.98 -8.76
N PRO A 69 7.12 14.91 -8.34
CA PRO A 69 6.79 16.33 -8.30
C PRO A 69 6.42 16.82 -9.70
N VAL A 70 5.30 17.51 -9.81
CA VAL A 70 4.82 18.14 -11.04
C VAL A 70 4.42 19.58 -10.73
N ASP A 71 4.23 20.40 -11.77
CA ASP A 71 3.74 21.75 -11.54
C ASP A 71 2.36 21.72 -10.85
N GLY A 72 2.22 22.50 -9.78
CA GLY A 72 1.00 22.54 -8.97
C GLY A 72 0.70 21.30 -8.11
N GLY A 73 1.60 20.31 -8.00
CA GLY A 73 1.34 19.17 -7.11
C GLY A 73 2.29 17.97 -7.21
N THR A 74 1.74 16.78 -7.01
CA THR A 74 2.49 15.52 -7.07
C THR A 74 1.67 14.49 -7.82
N ARG A 75 2.27 13.89 -8.84
CA ARG A 75 1.71 12.71 -9.50
C ARG A 75 2.06 11.50 -8.64
N VAL A 76 1.03 10.79 -8.20
CA VAL A 76 1.16 9.60 -7.37
C VAL A 76 0.83 8.39 -8.22
N THR A 77 1.77 7.46 -8.33
CA THR A 77 1.56 6.15 -8.97
C THR A 77 1.59 5.07 -7.91
N GLU A 78 0.54 4.26 -7.83
CA GLU A 78 0.50 3.05 -7.01
C GLU A 78 0.72 1.82 -7.89
N THR A 79 1.57 0.91 -7.46
CA THR A 79 1.85 -0.36 -8.15
C THR A 79 1.74 -1.54 -7.20
N PHE A 80 1.05 -2.58 -7.63
CA PHE A 80 1.03 -3.88 -6.99
C PHE A 80 1.75 -4.90 -7.88
N ASP A 81 3.01 -5.20 -7.55
CA ASP A 81 3.81 -6.19 -8.24
C ASP A 81 3.79 -7.52 -7.49
N PHE A 82 3.08 -8.49 -8.07
CA PHE A 82 3.00 -9.86 -7.58
C PHE A 82 3.77 -10.85 -8.46
N SER A 83 4.53 -10.37 -9.46
CA SER A 83 5.20 -11.22 -10.46
C SER A 83 6.26 -12.14 -9.85
N LYS A 84 6.89 -11.70 -8.76
CA LYS A 84 7.85 -12.48 -7.95
C LYS A 84 7.26 -12.97 -6.62
N GLY A 85 5.96 -12.75 -6.43
CA GLY A 85 5.24 -13.15 -5.23
C GLY A 85 5.08 -14.67 -5.14
N ARG A 86 5.16 -15.19 -3.92
CA ARG A 86 4.78 -16.57 -3.62
C ARG A 86 3.30 -16.75 -3.93
N GLY A 87 2.99 -17.65 -4.85
CA GLY A 87 1.61 -17.91 -5.28
C GLY A 87 1.06 -16.90 -6.28
N ALA A 88 1.91 -16.27 -7.10
CA ALA A 88 1.50 -15.38 -8.19
C ALA A 88 0.37 -15.99 -9.07
N TRP A 89 0.46 -17.28 -9.42
CA TRP A 89 -0.59 -17.96 -10.19
C TRP A 89 -1.95 -17.91 -9.47
N LEU A 90 -1.94 -17.99 -8.14
CA LEU A 90 -3.16 -18.11 -7.34
C LEU A 90 -3.82 -16.74 -7.23
N ILE A 91 -3.01 -15.69 -7.08
CA ILE A 91 -3.47 -14.29 -7.12
C ILE A 91 -4.23 -14.04 -8.42
N GLU A 92 -3.65 -14.44 -9.55
CA GLU A 92 -4.24 -14.28 -10.87
C GLU A 92 -5.54 -15.08 -11.02
N ARG A 93 -5.51 -16.38 -10.70
CA ARG A 93 -6.69 -17.26 -10.78
C ARG A 93 -7.86 -16.81 -9.91
N MET A 94 -7.60 -16.20 -8.77
CA MET A 94 -8.61 -15.71 -7.83
C MET A 94 -9.19 -14.33 -8.22
N GLY A 95 -8.72 -13.75 -9.32
CA GLY A 95 -9.19 -12.45 -9.83
C GLY A 95 -8.77 -11.26 -8.95
N TYR A 96 -7.75 -11.42 -8.11
CA TYR A 96 -7.22 -10.34 -7.30
C TYR A 96 -6.67 -9.17 -8.12
N PRO A 97 -6.04 -9.33 -9.30
CA PRO A 97 -5.56 -8.20 -10.08
C PRO A 97 -6.65 -7.16 -10.38
N LYS A 98 -7.81 -7.60 -10.87
CA LYS A 98 -8.95 -6.70 -11.15
C LYS A 98 -9.52 -6.06 -9.89
N LYS A 99 -9.64 -6.82 -8.79
CA LYS A 99 -10.14 -6.30 -7.51
C LYS A 99 -9.18 -5.29 -6.90
N ASN A 100 -7.89 -5.57 -6.95
CA ASN A 100 -6.84 -4.68 -6.46
C ASN A 100 -6.80 -3.42 -7.31
N GLN A 101 -6.92 -3.51 -8.63
CA GLN A 101 -6.98 -2.34 -9.51
C GLN A 101 -8.11 -1.38 -9.09
N ALA A 102 -9.35 -1.86 -8.97
CA ALA A 102 -10.47 -1.02 -8.55
C ALA A 102 -10.27 -0.42 -7.15
N ALA A 103 -9.68 -1.18 -6.24
CA ALA A 103 -9.35 -0.68 -4.90
C ALA A 103 -8.24 0.38 -4.93
N MET A 104 -7.21 0.21 -5.76
CA MET A 104 -6.12 1.17 -5.94
C MET A 104 -6.62 2.48 -6.56
N GLU A 105 -7.48 2.40 -7.57
CA GLU A 105 -8.15 3.58 -8.15
C GLU A 105 -8.91 4.36 -7.06
N SER A 106 -9.75 3.68 -6.27
CA SER A 106 -10.45 4.31 -5.15
C SER A 106 -9.48 4.84 -4.06
N THR A 107 -8.34 4.18 -3.85
CA THR A 107 -7.32 4.67 -2.92
C THR A 107 -6.74 6.00 -3.36
N LEU A 108 -6.37 6.12 -4.63
CA LEU A 108 -5.80 7.33 -5.20
C LEU A 108 -6.81 8.49 -5.23
N GLU A 109 -8.09 8.22 -5.52
CA GLU A 109 -9.17 9.21 -5.42
C GLU A 109 -9.31 9.75 -4.00
N ARG A 110 -9.35 8.87 -2.99
CA ARG A 110 -9.44 9.29 -1.58
C ARG A 110 -8.21 10.03 -1.11
N LEU A 111 -7.02 9.63 -1.58
CA LEU A 111 -5.79 10.36 -1.32
C LEU A 111 -5.89 11.80 -1.82
N ALA A 112 -6.34 12.01 -3.06
CA ALA A 112 -6.54 13.34 -3.60
C ALA A 112 -7.54 14.17 -2.77
N GLN A 113 -8.67 13.57 -2.35
CA GLN A 113 -9.66 14.25 -1.52
C GLN A 113 -9.11 14.65 -0.14
N VAL A 114 -8.39 13.74 0.52
CA VAL A 114 -7.78 14.02 1.83
C VAL A 114 -6.74 15.13 1.72
N MET A 115 -5.95 15.16 0.64
CA MET A 115 -4.95 16.19 0.42
C MET A 115 -5.54 17.54 0.02
N ALA A 116 -6.65 17.57 -0.71
CA ALA A 116 -7.35 18.80 -1.06
C ALA A 116 -8.10 19.44 0.13
N SER A 117 -8.37 18.64 1.17
CA SER A 117 -9.08 19.08 2.38
C SER A 117 -8.14 19.34 3.58
N ALA A 118 -6.83 19.19 3.38
CA ALA A 118 -5.78 19.38 4.39
C ALA A 118 -5.13 20.75 4.25
#